data_AF-J9SL48-F1
#
_entry.id   AF-J9SL48-F1
#
_cell.length_a   1.000
_cell.length_b   1.000
_cell.length_c   1.000
_cell.angle_alpha   90.00
_cell.angle_beta   90.00
_cell.angle_gamma   90.00
#
_symmetry.space_group_name_H-M   'P 1'
#
loop_
_entity.id
_entity.type
_entity.pdbx_description
1 polymer ?
#
loop_
_entity_poly.entity_id
_entity_poly.type
_entity_poly.pdbx_seq_one_letter_code
_entity_poly.pdbx_strand_id
1 'polypeptide(L)'
;MPANKCPQGHEIRSSTDRDGGGFCRRCRADNEKRRRVGKSAALTVVRVFERAGVQFQNNGVPVEPAEVARVLAELYAAGVFEDTKQTC
;
A
#
# COMPACT_ATOMS: atom_id res chain seq x y z
N MET A 1 -1.97 -28.88 21.73
CA MET A 1 -2.32 -27.78 20.80
C MET A 1 -3.52 -28.24 19.97
N PRO A 2 -4.62 -27.47 19.83
CA PRO A 2 -5.74 -27.94 19.03
C PRO A 2 -5.27 -28.15 17.59
N ALA A 3 -5.38 -29.37 17.07
CA ALA A 3 -4.88 -29.80 15.76
C ALA A 3 -5.53 -29.05 14.58
N ASN A 4 -6.53 -28.21 14.86
CA ASN A 4 -7.39 -27.52 13.92
C ASN A 4 -7.13 -26.01 13.87
N LYS A 5 -5.92 -25.53 14.23
CA LYS A 5 -5.57 -24.10 14.11
C LYS A 5 -4.26 -23.93 13.34
N CYS A 6 -4.22 -22.92 12.47
CA CYS A 6 -2.99 -22.53 11.79
C CYS A 6 -2.05 -21.76 12.75
N PRO A 7 -0.77 -21.55 12.39
CA PRO A 7 0.18 -20.78 13.21
C PRO A 7 -0.26 -19.33 13.49
N GLN A 8 -1.15 -18.78 12.68
CA GLN A 8 -1.74 -17.45 12.83
C GLN A 8 -3.07 -17.47 13.63
N GLY A 9 -3.46 -18.63 14.16
CA GLY A 9 -4.67 -18.78 15.00
C GLY A 9 -5.97 -19.07 14.26
N HIS A 10 -5.97 -19.12 12.92
CA HIS A 10 -7.16 -19.43 12.14
C HIS A 10 -7.59 -20.89 12.30
N GLU A 11 -8.88 -21.11 12.52
CA GLU A 11 -9.46 -22.45 12.53
C GLU A 11 -9.37 -23.12 11.15
N ILE A 12 -8.84 -24.34 11.12
CA ILE A 12 -8.70 -25.25 9.97
C ILE A 12 -9.60 -26.45 10.26
N ARG A 13 -10.69 -26.60 9.52
CA ARG A 13 -11.66 -27.69 9.69
C ARG A 13 -11.24 -28.92 8.89
N SER A 14 -10.62 -28.71 7.73
CA SER A 14 -10.12 -29.80 6.88
C SER A 14 -8.92 -29.38 6.02
N SER A 15 -8.35 -30.34 5.30
CA SER A 15 -7.30 -30.10 4.30
C SER A 15 -7.72 -29.13 3.21
N THR A 16 -9.02 -28.97 2.95
CA THR A 16 -9.59 -28.02 1.97
C THR A 16 -9.41 -26.56 2.39
N ASP A 17 -9.27 -26.28 3.70
CA ASP A 17 -8.97 -24.95 4.22
C ASP A 17 -7.51 -24.55 4.01
N ARG A 18 -6.67 -25.47 3.53
CA ARG A 18 -5.31 -25.20 3.06
C ARG A 18 -5.30 -24.95 1.56
N ASP A 19 -4.35 -24.15 1.15
CA ASP A 19 -4.07 -23.85 -0.25
C ASP A 19 -2.94 -24.75 -0.76
N GLY A 20 -2.76 -24.83 -2.09
CA GLY A 20 -1.76 -25.71 -2.73
C GLY A 20 -0.31 -25.45 -2.30
N GLY A 21 -0.02 -24.25 -1.75
CA GLY A 21 1.27 -23.88 -1.17
C GLY A 21 1.42 -24.13 0.33
N GLY A 22 0.49 -24.85 0.98
CA GLY A 22 0.56 -25.18 2.40
C GLY A 22 0.06 -24.10 3.38
N PHE A 23 -0.33 -22.92 2.87
CA PHE A 23 -0.91 -21.84 3.67
C PHE A 23 -2.40 -22.06 3.92
N CYS A 24 -2.92 -21.53 5.04
CA CYS A 24 -4.36 -21.50 5.27
C CYS A 24 -5.02 -20.47 4.35
N ARG A 25 -6.19 -20.78 3.78
CA ARG A 25 -6.91 -19.88 2.85
C ARG A 25 -7.23 -18.52 3.47
N ARG A 26 -7.58 -18.49 4.76
CA ARG A 26 -7.80 -17.25 5.52
C ARG A 26 -6.52 -16.40 5.60
N CYS A 27 -5.39 -17.03 5.89
CA CYS A 27 -4.08 -16.40 5.91
C CYS A 27 -3.74 -15.75 4.56
N ARG A 28 -4.06 -16.45 3.45
CA ARG A 28 -3.89 -15.92 2.09
C ARG A 28 -4.80 -14.74 1.84
N ALA A 29 -6.07 -14.83 2.21
CA ALA A 29 -7.04 -13.75 2.07
C ALA A 29 -6.62 -12.51 2.88
N ASP A 30 -6.14 -12.68 4.11
CA ASP A 30 -5.66 -11.58 4.95
C ASP A 30 -4.40 -10.92 4.38
N ASN A 31 -3.44 -11.72 3.91
CA ASN A 31 -2.25 -11.20 3.25
C ASN A 31 -2.61 -10.43 1.98
N GLU A 32 -3.54 -10.95 1.18
CA GLU A 32 -4.05 -10.27 -0.01
C GLU A 32 -4.77 -8.96 0.35
N LYS A 33 -5.61 -8.98 1.39
CA LYS A 33 -6.26 -7.77 1.91
C LYS A 33 -5.23 -6.72 2.34
N ARG A 34 -4.21 -7.11 3.11
CA ARG A 34 -3.11 -6.21 3.52
C ARG A 34 -2.36 -5.64 2.32
N ARG A 35 -2.06 -6.47 1.31
CA ARG A 35 -1.43 -6.02 0.06
C ARG A 35 -2.29 -5.00 -0.68
N ARG A 36 -3.60 -5.23 -0.79
CA ARG A 36 -4.54 -4.29 -1.43
C ARG A 36 -4.62 -2.97 -0.69
N VAL A 37 -4.71 -3.00 0.64
CA VAL A 37 -4.73 -1.79 1.47
C VAL A 37 -3.42 -1.01 1.30
N GLY A 38 -2.26 -1.68 1.35
CA GLY A 38 -0.97 -1.04 1.12
C GLY A 38 -0.85 -0.40 -0.26
N LYS A 39 -1.29 -1.10 -1.32
CA LYS A 39 -1.35 -0.53 -2.68
C LYS A 39 -2.27 0.68 -2.77
N SER A 40 -3.46 0.59 -2.16
CA SER A 40 -4.41 1.71 -2.14
C SER A 40 -3.83 2.93 -1.43
N ALA A 41 -3.18 2.74 -0.28
CA ALA A 41 -2.53 3.82 0.46
C ALA A 41 -1.41 4.48 -0.35
N ALA A 42 -0.56 3.68 -0.99
CA ALA A 42 0.50 4.19 -1.87
C ALA A 42 -0.08 5.01 -3.05
N LEU A 43 -1.13 4.52 -3.70
CA LEU A 43 -1.80 5.26 -4.78
C LEU A 43 -2.43 6.56 -4.29
N THR A 44 -3.01 6.59 -3.09
CA THR A 44 -3.54 7.83 -2.51
C THR A 44 -2.44 8.88 -2.34
N VAL A 45 -1.28 8.48 -1.79
CA VAL A 45 -0.13 9.37 -1.61
C VAL A 45 0.37 9.90 -2.96
N VAL A 46 0.55 9.02 -3.95
CA VAL A 46 0.96 9.41 -5.31
C VAL A 46 0.00 10.43 -5.90
N ARG A 47 -1.32 10.21 -5.81
CA ARG A 47 -2.32 11.15 -6.32
C ARG A 47 -2.28 12.51 -5.64
N VAL A 48 -1.99 12.56 -4.33
CA VAL A 48 -1.85 13.83 -3.61
C VAL A 48 -0.65 14.60 -4.15
N PHE A 49 0.48 13.94 -4.37
CA PHE A 49 1.67 14.56 -4.94
C PHE A 49 1.48 14.97 -6.41
N GLU A 50 0.81 14.15 -7.22
CA GLU A 50 0.46 14.51 -8.60
C GLU A 50 -0.43 15.75 -8.68
N ARG A 51 -1.39 15.89 -7.75
CA ARG A 51 -2.22 17.11 -7.62
C ARG A 51 -1.40 18.34 -7.25
N ALA A 52 -0.31 18.16 -6.51
CA ALA A 52 0.63 19.22 -6.18
C ALA A 52 1.64 19.51 -7.32
N GLY A 53 1.59 18.75 -8.43
CA GLY A 53 2.43 18.97 -9.61
C GLY A 53 3.61 18.01 -9.76
N VAL A 54 3.78 17.03 -8.86
CA VAL A 54 4.85 16.03 -8.95
C VAL A 54 4.51 15.01 -10.04
N GLN A 55 5.42 14.84 -11.01
CA GLN A 55 5.28 13.82 -12.05
C GLN A 55 6.13 12.59 -11.69
N PHE A 56 5.50 11.43 -11.51
CA PHE A 56 6.22 10.15 -11.30
C PHE A 56 6.50 9.42 -12.61
N GLN A 57 5.86 9.84 -13.70
CA GLN A 57 6.07 9.31 -15.04
C GLN A 57 5.94 10.44 -16.07
N ASN A 58 6.59 10.28 -17.20
CA ASN A 58 6.45 11.13 -18.38
C ASN A 58 6.16 10.23 -19.59
N ASN A 59 4.95 10.32 -20.14
CA ASN A 59 4.51 9.51 -21.28
C ASN A 59 4.72 7.99 -21.10
N GLY A 60 4.50 7.48 -19.89
CA GLY A 60 4.66 6.07 -19.54
C GLY A 60 6.09 5.65 -19.18
N VAL A 61 7.06 6.58 -19.22
CA VAL A 61 8.42 6.37 -18.74
C VAL A 61 8.52 6.86 -17.29
N PRO A 62 8.91 6.01 -16.32
CA PRO A 62 9.13 6.45 -14.94
C PRO A 62 10.18 7.56 -14.88
N VAL A 63 9.89 8.61 -14.11
CA VAL A 63 10.87 9.67 -13.81
C VAL A 63 11.93 9.11 -12.85
N GLU A 64 13.17 9.60 -12.98
CA GLU A 64 14.27 9.16 -12.14
C GLU A 64 14.01 9.53 -10.66
N PRO A 65 14.25 8.62 -9.69
CA PRO A 65 13.85 8.85 -8.31
C PRO A 65 14.48 10.10 -7.67
N ALA A 66 15.72 10.46 -8.03
CA ALA A 66 16.36 11.65 -7.46
C ALA A 66 15.71 12.94 -7.99
N GLU A 67 15.27 12.96 -9.24
CA GLU A 67 14.48 14.09 -9.78
C GLU A 67 13.15 14.26 -9.05
N VAL A 68 12.40 13.17 -8.84
CA VAL A 68 11.14 13.20 -8.07
C VAL A 68 11.39 13.71 -6.65
N ALA A 69 12.46 13.24 -5.99
CA ALA A 69 12.84 13.68 -4.65
C ALA A 69 13.17 15.17 -4.60
N ARG A 70 13.86 15.69 -5.61
CA ARG A 70 14.18 17.13 -5.72
C ARG A 70 12.92 17.97 -5.83
N VAL A 71 12.00 17.62 -6.72
CA VAL A 71 10.73 18.35 -6.91
C VAL A 71 9.88 18.30 -5.63
N LEU A 72 9.81 17.15 -4.97
CA LEU A 72 9.11 17.00 -3.69
C LEU A 72 9.70 17.92 -2.61
N ALA A 73 11.03 17.97 -2.49
CA ALA A 73 11.70 18.83 -1.53
C ALA A 73 11.44 20.32 -1.79
N GLU A 74 11.45 20.74 -3.06
CA GLU A 74 11.13 22.10 -3.48
C GLU A 74 9.68 22.48 -3.12
N LEU A 75 8.71 21.62 -3.45
CA LEU A 75 7.29 21.85 -3.13
C LEU A 75 7.03 21.87 -1.62
N TYR A 76 7.72 21.02 -0.86
CA TYR A 76 7.64 21.01 0.60
C TYR A 76 8.21 22.30 1.20
N ALA A 77 9.38 22.74 0.74
CA ALA A 77 9.99 24.00 1.16
C ALA A 77 9.13 25.22 0.79
N ALA A 78 8.35 25.13 -0.29
CA ALA A 78 7.40 26.15 -0.72
C ALA A 78 6.05 26.14 0.03
N GLY A 79 5.85 25.22 0.99
CA GLY A 79 4.64 25.15 1.81
C GLY A 79 3.40 24.59 1.10
N VAL A 80 3.56 23.98 -0.08
CA VAL A 80 2.44 23.49 -0.92
C VAL A 80 1.58 22.43 -0.22
N PHE A 81 2.13 21.75 0.79
CA PHE A 81 1.44 20.69 1.53
C PHE A 81 0.86 21.15 2.89
N GLU A 82 1.04 22.41 3.29
CA GLU A 82 0.64 22.90 4.63
C GLU A 82 -0.84 23.30 4.76
N ASP A 83 -1.60 23.26 3.66
CA ASP A 83 -3.00 23.76 3.59
C ASP A 83 -4.07 22.78 4.12
N THR A 84 -3.72 21.90 5.05
CA THR A 84 -4.66 21.01 5.76
C THR A 84 -4.98 21.48 7.16
N LYS A 85 -5.05 22.80 7.39
CA LYS A 85 -5.93 23.32 8.45
C LYS A 85 -7.38 23.13 7.99
N GLN A 86 -7.89 21.94 8.24
CA GLN A 86 -9.31 21.62 8.26
C GLN A 86 -10.04 22.74 9.02
N THR A 87 -10.78 23.57 8.28
CA THR A 87 -11.90 24.32 8.86
C THR A 87 -12.86 23.28 9.44
N CYS A 88 -13.13 23.44 10.73
CA CYS A 88 -14.06 22.66 11.53
C CYS A 88 -15.48 22.68 10.95
#